data_AF-A0A818LR78-F1
#
_entry.id   AF-A0A818LR78-F1
#
_cell.length_a   1.000
_cell.length_b   1.000
_cell.length_c   1.000
_cell.angle_alpha   90.00
_cell.angle_beta   90.00
_cell.angle_gamma   90.00
#
_symmetry.space_group_name_H-M   'P 1'
#
loop_
_entity.id
_entity.type
_entity.pdbx_description
1 polymer ?
#
loop_
_entity_poly.entity_id
_entity_poly.type
_entity_poly.pdbx_seq_one_letter_code
_entity_poly.pdbx_strand_id
1 'polypeptide(L)'
;DIRNNSAWNQRYFVIAHTTGFKDDIIERELDYVEKRIESCPDNESSWNYLRGIARFRSTNLNDQRIWKFCQNLYENHFLKDDFNNRQWKFLLGYMIELLIDDDQEEKRNENKKMITDLGEKLALQIDPIRKKYWRYIQEQYATE
;
A
#
# COMPACT_ATOMS: atom_id res chain seq x y z
N ASP A 1 -22.14 -0.49 -2.91
CA ASP A 1 -21.06 0.00 -3.78
C ASP A 1 -19.74 -0.09 -3.02
N ILE A 2 -18.75 -0.82 -3.57
CA ILE A 2 -17.43 -1.01 -2.95
C ILE A 2 -16.54 0.24 -3.03
N ARG A 3 -16.83 1.15 -3.96
CA ARG A 3 -16.10 2.42 -4.14
C ARG A 3 -16.67 3.55 -3.28
N ASN A 4 -17.71 3.30 -2.47
CA ASN A 4 -18.26 4.31 -1.57
C ASN A 4 -17.31 4.57 -0.39
N ASN A 5 -16.52 5.64 -0.50
CA ASN A 5 -15.57 6.05 0.55
C ASN A 5 -16.23 6.28 1.91
N SER A 6 -17.47 6.81 1.93
CA SER A 6 -18.20 7.04 3.19
C SER A 6 -18.52 5.73 3.91
N ALA A 7 -18.74 4.63 3.19
CA ALA A 7 -18.96 3.32 3.80
C ALA A 7 -17.67 2.77 4.43
N TRP A 8 -16.51 2.95 3.78
CA TRP A 8 -15.21 2.61 4.36
C TRP A 8 -14.88 3.44 5.59
N ASN A 9 -15.14 4.75 5.52
CA ASN A 9 -14.99 5.65 6.66
C ASN A 9 -15.92 5.25 7.82
N GLN A 10 -17.18 4.95 7.54
CA GLN A 10 -18.13 4.50 8.55
C GLN A 10 -17.71 3.16 9.18
N ARG A 11 -17.17 2.24 8.38
CA ARG A 11 -16.62 0.96 8.88
C ARG A 11 -15.48 1.21 9.87
N TYR A 12 -14.53 2.07 9.51
CA TYR A 12 -13.45 2.49 10.41
C TYR A 12 -14.00 3.09 11.69
N PHE A 13 -14.91 4.06 11.57
CA PHE A 13 -15.52 4.76 12.70
C PHE A 13 -16.22 3.79 13.67
N VAL A 14 -17.05 2.89 13.16
CA VAL A 14 -17.78 1.91 13.98
C VAL A 14 -16.80 1.03 14.75
N ILE A 15 -15.78 0.48 14.09
CA ILE A 15 -14.80 -0.38 14.76
C ILE A 15 -14.06 0.40 15.86
N ALA A 16 -13.55 1.59 15.52
CA ALA A 16 -12.82 2.45 16.45
C ALA A 16 -13.63 2.80 17.71
N HIS A 17 -14.95 2.94 17.61
CA HIS A 17 -15.83 3.32 18.72
C HIS A 17 -16.61 2.16 19.36
N THR A 18 -16.35 0.91 18.97
CA THR A 18 -17.03 -0.26 19.55
C THR A 18 -16.03 -1.30 20.07
N THR A 19 -15.38 -2.03 19.16
CA THR A 19 -14.47 -3.12 19.50
C THR A 19 -13.03 -2.65 19.67
N GLY A 20 -12.68 -1.54 19.03
CA GLY A 20 -11.30 -1.08 18.88
C GLY A 20 -10.52 -1.94 17.88
N PHE A 21 -9.34 -1.47 17.50
CA PHE A 21 -8.41 -2.22 16.66
C PHE A 21 -7.52 -3.11 17.55
N LYS A 22 -8.09 -4.21 18.04
CA LYS A 22 -7.36 -5.30 18.69
C LYS A 22 -6.81 -6.26 17.63
N ASP A 23 -5.81 -7.06 17.98
CA ASP A 23 -5.13 -7.96 17.03
C ASP A 23 -6.11 -8.86 16.24
N ASP A 24 -7.07 -9.50 16.92
CA ASP A 24 -8.07 -10.36 16.29
C ASP A 24 -8.99 -9.61 15.32
N ILE A 25 -9.35 -8.37 15.67
CA ILE A 25 -10.14 -7.49 14.81
C ILE A 25 -9.31 -7.05 13.61
N ILE A 26 -8.05 -6.67 13.81
CA ILE A 26 -7.18 -6.24 12.73
C ILE A 26 -6.96 -7.37 11.73
N GLU A 27 -6.66 -8.60 12.18
CA GLU A 27 -6.51 -9.75 11.28
C GLU A 27 -7.77 -9.97 10.42
N ARG A 28 -8.95 -9.89 11.04
CA ARG A 28 -10.23 -9.98 10.32
C ARG A 28 -10.41 -8.84 9.31
N GLU A 29 -10.03 -7.62 9.67
CA GLU A 29 -10.13 -6.46 8.78
C GLU A 29 -9.10 -6.51 7.64
N LEU A 30 -7.91 -7.07 7.88
CA LEU A 30 -6.91 -7.35 6.84
C LEU A 30 -7.44 -8.37 5.84
N ASP A 31 -7.95 -9.51 6.30
CA ASP A 31 -8.58 -10.52 5.43
C ASP A 31 -9.71 -9.92 4.59
N TYR A 32 -10.48 -9.01 5.17
CA TYR A 32 -11.56 -8.32 4.47
C TYR A 32 -11.01 -7.38 3.38
N VAL A 33 -10.09 -6.47 3.74
CA VAL A 33 -9.60 -5.46 2.79
C VAL A 33 -8.73 -6.05 1.69
N GLU A 34 -7.92 -7.07 1.98
CA GLU A 34 -7.10 -7.79 0.99
C GLU A 34 -7.98 -8.39 -0.11
N LYS A 35 -9.06 -9.10 0.25
CA LYS A 35 -10.04 -9.64 -0.71
C LYS A 35 -10.71 -8.54 -1.54
N ARG A 36 -10.96 -7.36 -0.94
CA ARG A 36 -11.56 -6.23 -1.67
C ARG A 36 -10.58 -5.62 -2.66
N ILE A 37 -9.31 -5.49 -2.29
CA ILE A 37 -8.25 -5.02 -3.17
C ILE A 37 -8.07 -5.97 -4.35
N GLU A 38 -8.00 -7.28 -4.12
CA GLU A 38 -7.90 -8.28 -5.20
C GLU A 38 -9.05 -8.19 -6.20
N SER A 39 -10.28 -7.94 -5.69
CA SER A 39 -11.46 -7.80 -6.55
C SER A 39 -11.56 -6.47 -7.28
N CYS A 40 -10.96 -5.40 -6.75
CA CYS A 40 -11.11 -4.03 -7.23
C CYS A 40 -9.84 -3.21 -6.92
N PRO A 41 -8.72 -3.50 -7.60
CA PRO A 41 -7.41 -2.97 -7.23
C PRO A 41 -7.28 -1.45 -7.45
N ASP A 42 -8.10 -0.90 -8.34
CA ASP A 42 -8.19 0.53 -8.65
C ASP A 42 -9.04 1.34 -7.64
N ASN A 43 -9.56 0.71 -6.58
CA ASN A 43 -10.34 1.37 -5.55
C ASN A 43 -9.45 2.00 -4.47
N GLU A 44 -9.25 3.32 -4.53
CA GLU A 44 -8.44 4.06 -3.56
C GLU A 44 -8.94 3.90 -2.11
N SER A 45 -10.25 3.78 -1.90
CA SER A 45 -10.82 3.68 -0.55
C SER A 45 -10.39 2.42 0.20
N SER A 46 -10.23 1.28 -0.48
CA SER A 46 -9.73 0.05 0.17
C SER A 46 -8.26 0.18 0.54
N TRP A 47 -7.43 0.81 -0.30
CA TRP A 47 -6.02 1.06 0.03
C TRP A 47 -5.86 2.04 1.19
N ASN A 48 -6.66 3.11 1.21
CA ASN A 48 -6.68 4.05 2.33
C ASN A 48 -7.15 3.40 3.63
N TYR A 49 -8.13 2.50 3.56
CA TYR A 49 -8.57 1.74 4.72
C TYR A 49 -7.44 0.81 5.23
N LEU A 50 -6.76 0.07 4.35
CA LEU A 50 -5.61 -0.76 4.69
C LEU A 50 -4.53 0.05 5.41
N ARG A 51 -4.11 1.19 4.84
CA ARG A 51 -3.17 2.13 5.48
C ARG A 51 -3.63 2.56 6.87
N GLY A 52 -4.91 2.87 7.03
CA GLY A 52 -5.47 3.32 8.30
C GLY A 52 -5.40 2.27 9.39
N ILE A 53 -5.76 1.01 9.07
CA ILE A 53 -5.77 -0.07 10.05
C ILE A 53 -4.37 -0.64 10.32
N ALA A 54 -3.45 -0.58 9.34
CA ALA A 54 -2.08 -1.05 9.49
C ALA A 54 -1.29 -0.31 10.58
N ARG A 55 -1.69 0.92 10.92
CA ARG A 55 -1.04 1.75 11.96
C ARG A 55 -1.28 1.28 13.40
N PHE A 56 -2.33 0.48 13.64
CA PHE A 56 -2.68 0.01 14.98
C PHE A 56 -1.90 -1.24 15.42
N ARG A 57 -1.01 -1.70 14.55
CA ARG A 57 -0.27 -2.94 14.69
C ARG A 57 1.13 -2.66 15.24
N SER A 58 1.66 -3.55 16.08
CA SER A 58 3.04 -3.49 16.56
C SER A 58 4.02 -3.63 15.37
N THR A 59 5.00 -2.76 15.23
CA THR A 59 5.87 -2.63 14.04
C THR A 59 6.44 -3.97 13.53
N ASN A 60 6.94 -4.84 14.41
CA ASN A 60 7.84 -5.93 13.99
C ASN A 60 7.19 -7.16 13.30
N LEU A 61 5.92 -7.49 13.54
CA LEU A 61 5.27 -8.70 12.95
C LEU A 61 4.42 -8.39 11.72
N ASN A 62 4.16 -7.11 11.49
CA ASN A 62 2.98 -6.66 10.78
C ASN A 62 3.31 -6.13 9.39
N ASP A 63 4.50 -5.56 9.25
CA ASP A 63 5.10 -5.23 7.95
C ASP A 63 5.30 -6.49 7.11
N GLN A 64 5.62 -7.63 7.71
CA GLN A 64 5.88 -8.86 6.94
C GLN A 64 4.63 -9.42 6.24
N ARG A 65 3.44 -9.41 6.89
CA ARG A 65 2.19 -9.88 6.27
C ARG A 65 1.81 -8.97 5.11
N ILE A 66 1.77 -7.66 5.35
CA ILE A 66 1.33 -6.66 4.37
C ILE A 66 2.32 -6.59 3.21
N TRP A 67 3.62 -6.62 3.50
CA TRP A 67 4.67 -6.69 2.49
C TRP A 67 4.50 -7.93 1.60
N LYS A 68 4.31 -9.10 2.20
CA LYS A 68 4.10 -10.34 1.45
C LYS A 68 2.85 -10.29 0.56
N PHE A 69 1.76 -9.70 1.06
CA PHE A 69 0.56 -9.45 0.26
C PHE A 69 0.87 -8.54 -0.94
N CYS A 70 1.53 -7.41 -0.72
CA CYS A 70 1.90 -6.47 -1.79
C CYS A 70 2.85 -7.11 -2.80
N GLN A 71 3.86 -7.86 -2.34
CA GLN A 71 4.80 -8.58 -3.19
C GLN A 71 4.08 -9.63 -4.05
N ASN A 72 3.14 -10.39 -3.47
CA ASN A 72 2.32 -11.33 -4.23
C ASN A 72 1.52 -10.62 -5.33
N LEU A 73 0.90 -9.48 -5.03
CA LEU A 73 0.18 -8.70 -6.04
C LEU A 73 1.12 -8.17 -7.13
N TYR A 74 2.31 -7.73 -6.75
CA TYR A 74 3.31 -7.20 -7.67
C TYR A 74 3.79 -8.28 -8.64
N GLU A 75 4.19 -9.44 -8.13
CA GLU A 75 4.75 -10.54 -8.94
C GLU A 75 3.68 -11.25 -9.78
N ASN A 76 2.48 -11.47 -9.21
CA ASN A 76 1.46 -12.27 -9.88
C ASN A 76 0.48 -11.48 -10.73
N HIS A 77 0.40 -10.16 -10.55
CA HIS A 77 -0.51 -9.31 -11.32
C HIS A 77 0.22 -8.17 -12.03
N PHE A 78 0.95 -7.32 -11.29
CA PHE A 78 1.56 -6.13 -11.89
C PHE A 78 2.60 -6.46 -12.97
N LEU A 79 3.51 -7.41 -12.70
CA LEU A 79 4.58 -7.78 -13.64
C LEU A 79 4.12 -8.66 -14.80
N LYS A 80 2.94 -9.27 -14.73
CA LYS A 80 2.47 -10.23 -15.75
C LYS A 80 1.62 -9.60 -16.85
N ASP A 81 1.13 -8.38 -16.65
CA ASP A 81 0.22 -7.72 -17.59
C ASP A 81 0.52 -6.23 -17.73
N ASP A 82 1.40 -5.89 -18.69
CA ASP A 82 1.78 -4.51 -18.97
C ASP A 82 0.63 -3.63 -19.47
N PHE A 83 -0.44 -4.21 -20.01
CA PHE A 83 -1.58 -3.46 -20.53
C PHE A 83 -2.55 -3.04 -19.42
N ASN A 84 -2.76 -3.90 -18.42
CA ASN A 84 -3.67 -3.63 -17.31
C ASN A 84 -2.96 -3.26 -16.01
N ASN A 85 -1.64 -3.07 -16.02
CA ASN A 85 -0.87 -2.75 -14.81
C ASN A 85 -1.27 -1.42 -14.14
N ARG A 86 -1.92 -0.50 -14.87
CA ARG A 86 -2.34 0.82 -14.34
C ARG A 86 -3.34 0.76 -13.19
N GLN A 87 -4.15 -0.29 -13.11
CA GLN A 87 -5.10 -0.48 -12.00
C GLN A 87 -4.38 -0.67 -10.65
N TRP A 88 -3.10 -1.05 -10.68
CA TRP A 88 -2.27 -1.30 -9.51
C TRP A 88 -1.42 -0.09 -9.09
N LYS A 89 -1.75 1.12 -9.53
CA LYS A 89 -1.02 2.34 -9.11
C LYS A 89 -0.94 2.51 -7.59
N PHE A 90 -2.00 2.14 -6.88
CA PHE A 90 -2.06 2.23 -5.42
C PHE A 90 -1.20 1.17 -4.74
N LEU A 91 -1.02 -0.01 -5.35
CA LEU A 91 -0.06 -1.01 -4.89
C LEU A 91 1.36 -0.42 -4.91
N LEU A 92 1.78 0.16 -6.05
CA LEU A 92 3.15 0.68 -6.16
C LEU A 92 3.39 1.83 -5.17
N GLY A 93 2.43 2.75 -5.03
CA GLY A 93 2.52 3.83 -4.06
C GLY A 93 2.63 3.32 -2.63
N TYR A 94 1.83 2.30 -2.28
CA TYR A 94 1.88 1.73 -0.94
C TYR A 94 3.16 0.93 -0.67
N MET A 95 3.71 0.22 -1.67
CA MET A 95 5.02 -0.43 -1.53
C MET A 95 6.14 0.57 -1.28
N ILE A 96 6.11 1.75 -1.92
CA ILE A 96 7.07 2.83 -1.63
C ILE A 96 6.95 3.28 -0.17
N GLU A 97 5.73 3.49 0.33
CA GLU A 97 5.50 3.87 1.74
C GLU A 97 6.09 2.81 2.69
N LEU A 98 5.83 1.52 2.45
CA LEU A 98 6.38 0.44 3.28
C LEU A 98 7.91 0.37 3.25
N LEU A 99 8.54 0.66 2.11
CA LEU A 99 10.00 0.67 1.97
C LEU A 99 10.64 1.89 2.64
N ILE A 100 9.93 3.01 2.71
CA ILE A 100 10.38 4.22 3.42
C ILE A 100 10.31 3.99 4.93
N ASP A 101 9.24 3.33 5.39
CA ASP A 101 9.04 3.03 6.82
C ASP A 101 9.94 1.88 7.33
N ASP A 102 10.61 1.12 6.45
CA ASP A 102 11.56 0.06 6.81
C ASP A 102 12.90 0.66 7.29
N ASP A 103 13.16 0.55 8.59
CA ASP A 103 14.32 1.11 9.29
C ASP A 103 15.55 0.18 9.33
N GLN A 104 15.49 -0.97 8.64
CA GLN A 104 16.59 -1.93 8.59
C GLN A 104 17.76 -1.41 7.75
N GLU A 105 18.84 -1.04 8.44
CA GLU A 105 20.05 -0.48 7.82
C GLU A 105 20.64 -1.41 6.75
N GLU A 106 20.59 -2.73 6.96
CA GLU A 106 21.09 -3.72 6.00
C GLU A 106 20.33 -3.71 4.66
N LYS A 107 19.06 -3.27 4.65
CA LYS A 107 18.20 -3.20 3.46
C LYS A 107 18.16 -1.81 2.83
N ARG A 108 18.70 -0.78 3.47
CA ARG A 108 18.60 0.63 3.04
C ARG A 108 18.94 0.80 1.55
N ASN A 109 20.03 0.20 1.07
CA ASN A 109 20.44 0.31 -0.33
C ASN A 109 19.49 -0.41 -1.30
N GLU A 110 18.96 -1.57 -0.90
CA GLU A 110 17.98 -2.32 -1.69
C GLU A 110 16.64 -1.56 -1.77
N ASN A 111 16.20 -1.02 -0.63
CA ASN A 111 14.99 -0.21 -0.52
C ASN A 111 15.10 1.06 -1.38
N LYS A 112 16.23 1.77 -1.33
CA LYS A 112 16.50 2.94 -2.20
C LYS A 112 16.37 2.63 -3.68
N LYS A 113 16.93 1.50 -4.11
CA LYS A 113 16.84 1.06 -5.51
C LYS A 113 15.39 0.76 -5.90
N MET A 114 14.69 0.00 -5.07
CA MET A 114 13.29 -0.37 -5.33
C MET A 114 12.36 0.86 -5.35
N ILE A 115 12.53 1.80 -4.42
CA ILE A 115 11.78 3.07 -4.40
C ILE A 115 12.03 3.87 -5.68
N THR A 116 13.28 3.92 -6.13
CA THR A 116 13.63 4.60 -7.38
C THR A 116 12.95 3.95 -8.58
N ASP A 117 13.02 2.62 -8.69
CA ASP A 117 12.42 1.86 -9.80
C ASP A 117 10.88 1.99 -9.82
N LEU A 118 10.23 1.86 -8.67
CA LEU A 118 8.78 2.03 -8.54
C LEU A 118 8.34 3.47 -8.80
N GLY A 119 9.08 4.44 -8.27
CA GLY A 119 8.82 5.88 -8.45
C GLY A 119 8.89 6.29 -9.92
N GLU A 120 9.86 5.78 -10.69
CA GLU A 120 9.98 6.09 -12.11
C GLU A 120 8.83 5.48 -12.93
N LYS A 121 8.43 4.24 -12.61
CA LYS A 121 7.24 3.61 -13.22
C LYS A 121 5.98 4.44 -12.97
N LEU A 122 5.78 4.89 -11.73
CA LEU A 122 4.66 5.77 -11.36
C LEU A 122 4.73 7.10 -12.09
N ALA A 123 5.89 7.76 -12.11
CA ALA A 123 6.09 9.07 -12.69
C ALA A 123 5.92 9.11 -14.22
N LEU A 124 6.29 8.04 -14.92
CA LEU A 124 6.30 8.02 -16.39
C LEU A 124 5.13 7.28 -17.02
N GLN A 125 4.65 6.19 -16.42
CA GLN A 125 3.76 5.24 -17.09
C GLN A 125 2.41 5.07 -16.37
N ILE A 126 2.46 4.91 -15.05
CA ILE A 126 1.30 4.44 -14.27
C ILE A 126 0.46 5.60 -13.72
N ASP A 127 1.09 6.64 -13.17
CA ASP A 127 0.45 7.78 -12.53
C ASP A 127 1.12 9.13 -12.89
N PRO A 128 1.20 9.47 -14.20
CA PRO A 128 1.95 10.64 -14.67
C PRO A 128 1.37 11.98 -14.19
N ILE A 129 0.10 12.03 -13.78
CA ILE A 129 -0.49 13.23 -13.20
C ILE A 129 0.19 13.62 -11.87
N ARG A 130 0.69 12.64 -11.10
CA ARG A 130 1.45 12.85 -9.86
C ARG A 130 2.97 12.75 -10.08
N LYS A 131 3.47 12.89 -11.31
CA LYS A 131 4.91 12.80 -11.65
C LYS A 131 5.82 13.64 -10.75
N LYS A 132 5.44 14.89 -10.45
CA LYS A 132 6.23 15.77 -9.57
C LYS A 132 6.30 15.24 -8.13
N TYR A 133 5.21 14.65 -7.64
CA TYR A 133 5.15 14.04 -6.31
C TYR A 133 6.06 12.80 -6.24
N TRP A 134 5.99 11.89 -7.23
CA TRP A 134 6.85 10.71 -7.24
C TRP A 134 8.34 11.04 -7.32
N ARG A 135 8.71 12.05 -8.12
CA ARG A 135 10.08 12.57 -8.16
C ARG A 135 10.54 13.17 -6.85
N TYR A 136 9.68 13.96 -6.21
CA TYR A 136 9.95 14.50 -4.88
C TYR A 136 10.22 13.37 -3.87
N ILE A 137 9.41 12.31 -3.85
CA ILE A 137 9.63 11.16 -2.95
C ILE A 137 10.97 10.48 -3.23
N GLN A 138 11.32 10.24 -4.51
CA GLN A 138 12.61 9.66 -4.89
C GLN A 138 13.79 10.54 -4.42
N GLU A 139 13.68 11.86 -4.58
CA GLU A 139 14.72 12.82 -4.17
C GLU A 139 14.92 12.85 -2.65
N GLN A 140 13.83 12.87 -1.86
CA GLN A 140 13.91 12.87 -0.40
C GLN A 140 14.64 11.61 0.12
N TYR A 141 14.24 10.44 -0.36
CA TYR A 141 14.82 9.18 0.12
C TYR A 141 16.23 8.91 -0.44
N ALA A 142 16.63 9.56 -1.53
CA ALA A 142 18.00 9.51 -2.03
C ALA A 142 18.99 10.28 -1.13
N THR A 143 18.51 11.32 -0.42
CA THR A 143 19.33 12.19 0.43
C THR A 143 19.48 11.72 1.88
N GLU A 144 18.60 10.83 2.35
CA GLU A 144 18.68 10.15 3.66
C GLU A 144 19.67 8.99 3.66
#